data_AF-A0A5R2N9X9-F1
#
_entry.id   AF-A0A5R2N9X9-F1
#
_cell.length_a   1.000
_cell.length_b   1.000
_cell.length_c   1.000
_cell.angle_alpha   90.00
_cell.angle_beta   90.00
_cell.angle_gamma   90.00
#
_symmetry.space_group_name_H-M   'P 1'
#
loop_
_entity.id
_entity.type
_entity.pdbx_description
1 polymer ?
#
loop_
_entity_poly.entity_id
_entity_poly.type
_entity_poly.pdbx_seq_one_letter_code
_entity_poly.pdbx_strand_id
1 'polypeptide(L)' 'GGPLALWRNWADDVRGRAMSGGHFFPEEMPGQTAGALIDFFGEVKAGAG' A
#
# COMPACT_ATOMS: atom_id res chain seq x y z
N GLY A 1 -2.82 4.05 15.98
CA GLY A 1 -3.25 5.23 15.21
C GLY A 1 -2.22 5.51 14.14
N GLY A 2 -2.64 5.92 12.94
CA GLY A 2 -1.80 6.10 11.76
C GLY A 2 -2.62 6.03 10.46
N PRO A 3 -2.02 6.17 9.28
CA PRO A 3 -2.76 6.25 8.02
C PRO A 3 -3.72 5.07 7.79
N LEU A 4 -3.29 3.83 8.03
CA LEU A 4 -4.16 2.66 7.85
C LEU A 4 -5.37 2.65 8.79
N ALA A 5 -5.22 3.10 10.04
CA ALA A 5 -6.34 3.17 10.97
C ALA A 5 -7.36 4.24 10.56
N LEU A 6 -6.89 5.36 10.00
CA LEU A 6 -7.76 6.41 9.47
C LEU A 6 -8.55 5.91 8.25
N TRP A 7 -7.87 5.25 7.31
CA TRP A 7 -8.48 4.76 6.07
C TRP A 7 -9.51 3.65 6.28
N ARG A 8 -9.37 2.82 7.32
CA ARG A 8 -10.35 1.77 7.68
C ARG A 8 -11.72 2.29 8.09
N ASN A 9 -11.85 3.59 8.37
CA ASN A 9 -13.16 4.21 8.59
C ASN A 9 -13.94 4.45 7.28
N TRP A 10 -13.29 4.29 6.12
CA TRP A 10 -13.84 4.65 4.80
C TRP A 10 -13.85 3.49 3.80
N ALA A 11 -13.21 2.36 4.11
CA ALA A 11 -13.14 1.19 3.23
C ALA A 11 -12.99 -0.11 4.02
N ASP A 12 -13.61 -1.18 3.54
CA ASP A 12 -13.57 -2.50 4.18
C ASP A 12 -12.22 -3.21 4.01
N ASP A 13 -11.54 -2.95 2.89
CA ASP A 13 -10.26 -3.58 2.54
C ASP A 13 -9.17 -2.51 2.46
N VAL A 14 -8.40 -2.39 3.54
CA VAL A 14 -7.30 -1.42 3.66
C VAL A 14 -6.01 -2.16 3.97
N ARG A 15 -5.13 -2.18 2.97
CA ARG A 15 -3.78 -2.72 3.02
C ARG A 15 -2.75 -1.60 2.86
N GLY A 16 -1.56 -1.81 3.40
CA GLY A 16 -0.41 -0.93 3.20
C GLY A 16 0.74 -1.27 4.12
N ARG A 17 1.89 -0.67 3.87
CA ARG A 17 3.14 -0.86 4.62
C ARG A 17 3.90 0.45 4.72
N ALA A 18 4.80 0.53 5.70
CA ALA A 18 5.79 1.59 5.73
C ALA A 18 6.77 1.40 4.55
N MET A 19 7.17 2.50 3.93
CA MET A 19 8.19 2.54 2.89
C MET A 19 9.46 3.17 3.47
N SER A 20 10.62 2.73 2.99
CA SER A 20 11.88 3.36 3.34
C SER A 20 11.99 4.72 2.63
N GLY A 21 12.57 5.73 3.30
CA GLY A 21 12.80 7.06 2.71
C GLY A 21 11.93 8.17 3.31
N GLY A 22 12.04 9.35 2.73
CA GLY A 22 11.28 10.53 3.13
C GLY A 22 9.92 10.63 2.45
N HIS A 23 9.37 11.85 2.38
CA HIS A 23 8.14 12.13 1.65
C HIS A 23 8.25 11.78 0.14
N PHE A 24 9.46 11.89 -0.41
CA PHE A 24 9.81 11.62 -1.81
C PHE A 24 10.38 10.21 -2.01
N PHE A 25 9.90 9.23 -1.23
CA PHE A 25 10.30 7.83 -1.38
C PHE A 25 10.07 7.24 -2.79
N PRO A 26 9.10 7.70 -3.61
CA PRO A 26 9.01 7.26 -5.00
C PRO A 26 10.24 7.62 -5.84
N GLU A 27 10.80 8.82 -5.66
CA GLU A 27 12.01 9.28 -6.33
C GLU A 27 13.28 8.66 -5.74
N GLU A 28 13.34 8.51 -4.42
CA GLU A 28 14.50 7.96 -3.71
C GLU A 28 14.61 6.42 -3.90
N MET A 29 13.47 5.72 -3.91
CA MET A 29 13.36 4.27 -3.93
C MET A 29 12.38 3.78 -5.02
N PRO A 30 12.61 4.09 -6.30
CA PRO A 30 11.64 3.83 -7.37
C PRO A 30 11.35 2.35 -7.57
N GLY A 31 12.37 1.47 -7.46
CA GLY A 31 12.18 0.03 -7.61
C GLY A 31 11.34 -0.58 -6.49
N GLN A 32 11.56 -0.18 -5.24
CA GLN A 32 10.77 -0.64 -4.10
C GLN A 32 9.32 -0.16 -4.20
N THR A 33 9.14 1.10 -4.60
CA THR A 33 7.81 1.69 -4.82
C THR A 33 7.06 0.96 -5.93
N ALA A 34 7.68 0.74 -7.08
CA ALA A 34 7.07 -0.01 -8.18
C ALA A 34 6.71 -1.44 -7.78
N GLY A 35 7.61 -2.16 -7.09
CA GLY A 35 7.31 -3.50 -6.57
C GLY A 35 6.12 -3.50 -5.63
N ALA A 36 6.03 -2.52 -4.73
CA ALA A 36 4.91 -2.42 -3.80
C ALA A 36 3.56 -2.14 -4.47
N LEU A 37 3.56 -1.35 -5.55
CA LEU A 37 2.37 -1.12 -6.37
C LEU A 37 1.97 -2.40 -7.12
N ILE A 38 2.93 -3.10 -7.72
CA ILE A 38 2.69 -4.36 -8.42
C ILE A 38 2.07 -5.39 -7.47
N ASP A 39 2.63 -5.57 -6.27
CA ASP A 39 2.07 -6.48 -5.26
C ASP A 39 0.63 -6.09 -4.91
N PHE A 40 0.38 -4.80 -4.66
CA PHE A 40 -0.93 -4.31 -4.24
C PHE A 40 -2.03 -4.55 -5.30
N PHE A 41 -1.71 -4.28 -6.58
CA PHE A 41 -2.66 -4.43 -7.69
C PHE A 41 -2.70 -5.84 -8.29
N GLY A 42 -1.63 -6.62 -8.13
CA GLY A 42 -1.52 -7.99 -8.62
C GLY A 42 -2.22 -9.03 -7.73
N GLU A 43 -2.49 -8.69 -6.47
CA GLU A 43 -3.33 -9.51 -5.60
C GLU A 43 -4.79 -9.49 -6.07
N VAL A 44 -5.18 -10.51 -6.87
CA VAL A 44 -6.60 -10.81 -7.11
C VAL A 44 -7.23 -11.19 -5.78
N LYS A 45 -8.28 -10.46 -5.37
CA LYS A 45 -9.01 -10.68 -4.13
C LYS A 45 -9.44 -12.15 -4.04
N ALA A 46 -8.81 -12.94 -3.17
CA ALA A 46 -9.28 -14.27 -2.80
C ALA A 46 -10.53 -14.10 -1.93
N GLY A 47 -11.66 -13.77 -2.55
CA GLY A 47 -12.86 -13.38 -1.83
C GLY A 47 -14.02 -13.00 -2.74
N ALA A 48 -14.35 -13.90 -3.66
CA ALA A 48 -15.66 -14.00 -4.30
C ALA A 48 -15.95 -15.49 -4.52
N GLY A 49 -16.16 -16.18 -3.41
CA GLY A 49 -16.83 -17.48 -3.33
C GLY A 49 -18.13 -17.28 -2.58
#